data_AF-A0A965NZM4-F1
#
_entry.id   AF-A0A965NZM4-F1
#
_cell.length_a   1.000
_cell.length_b   1.000
_cell.length_c   1.000
_cell.angle_alpha   90.00
_cell.angle_beta   90.00
_cell.angle_gamma   90.00
#
_symmetry.space_group_name_H-M   'P 1'
#
loop_
_entity.id
_entity.type
_entity.pdbx_description
1 polymer ?
#
loop_
_entity_poly.entity_id
_entity_poly.type
_entity_poly.pdbx_seq_one_letter_code
_entity_poly.pdbx_strand_id
1 'polypeptide(L)'
;MELNSKRNKKLQLIPETTCYEAIDKSSCTCQRKKCSKWIEFEQGKNCLLITTQQGPLTLNEIGKIYGLTRMRICQIEKGIYQKIRNFMRA
;
A
#
# COMPACT_ATOMS: atom_id res chain seq x y z
N MET A 1 24.38 22.94 -21.47
CA MET A 1 25.15 22.29 -20.39
C MET A 1 24.25 21.27 -19.73
N GLU A 2 24.27 20.04 -20.25
CA GLU A 2 23.54 18.90 -19.70
C GLU A 2 24.33 18.30 -18.55
N LEU A 3 23.71 18.06 -17.40
CA LEU A 3 24.27 17.22 -16.33
C LEU A 3 23.28 16.12 -15.99
N ASN A 4 23.42 15.03 -16.75
CA ASN A 4 22.73 13.77 -16.64
C ASN A 4 23.38 12.93 -15.52
N SER A 5 22.93 13.05 -14.27
CA SER A 5 23.45 12.26 -13.15
C SER A 5 22.71 10.93 -13.03
N LYS A 6 23.07 9.97 -13.88
CA LYS A 6 22.70 8.56 -13.71
C LYS A 6 23.43 7.98 -12.49
N ARG A 7 22.90 8.17 -11.29
CA ARG A 7 23.37 7.45 -10.10
C ARG A 7 22.91 6.00 -10.17
N ASN A 8 23.77 5.16 -10.74
CA ASN A 8 23.71 3.71 -10.59
C ASN A 8 24.04 3.34 -9.13
N LYS A 9 23.10 3.56 -8.20
CA LYS A 9 23.20 3.02 -6.85
C LYS A 9 22.77 1.56 -6.91
N LYS A 10 23.72 0.63 -6.76
CA LYS A 10 23.42 -0.77 -6.41
C LYS A 10 22.49 -0.75 -5.20
N LEU A 11 21.24 -1.19 -5.36
CA LEU A 11 20.34 -1.41 -4.23
C LEU A 11 21.01 -2.45 -3.33
N GLN A 12 21.38 -2.06 -2.12
CA GLN A 12 21.83 -3.02 -1.12
C GLN A 12 20.62 -3.85 -0.70
N LEU A 13 20.60 -5.14 -1.07
CA LEU A 13 19.71 -6.10 -0.46
C LEU A 13 20.12 -6.22 1.00
N ILE A 14 19.23 -5.89 1.92
CA ILE A 14 19.41 -6.13 3.34
C ILE A 14 19.01 -7.60 3.55
N PRO A 15 19.96 -8.51 3.83
CA PRO A 15 19.63 -9.92 4.08
C PRO A 15 18.74 -10.01 5.32
N GLU A 16 17.76 -10.93 5.31
CA GLU A 16 16.85 -11.21 6.44
C GLU A 16 15.83 -10.12 6.82
N THR A 17 15.48 -9.19 5.93
CA THR A 17 14.35 -8.27 6.18
C THR A 17 13.43 -8.14 4.98
N THR A 18 12.14 -7.97 5.27
CA THR A 18 11.16 -7.72 4.23
C THR A 18 11.22 -6.28 3.74
N CYS A 19 10.72 -6.02 2.53
CA CYS A 19 10.76 -4.67 1.97
C CYS A 19 9.96 -3.65 2.79
N TYR A 20 8.86 -4.08 3.42
CA TYR A 20 8.03 -3.19 4.24
C TYR A 20 8.69 -2.89 5.59
N GLU A 21 9.35 -3.85 6.24
CA GLU A 21 10.15 -3.59 7.46
C GLU A 21 11.30 -2.61 7.20
N ALA A 22 12.00 -2.75 6.08
CA ALA A 22 13.08 -1.85 5.71
C ALA A 22 12.57 -0.41 5.53
N ILE A 23 11.42 -0.24 4.88
CA ILE A 23 10.78 1.07 4.71
C ILE A 23 10.24 1.60 6.04
N ASP A 24 9.66 0.74 6.87
CA ASP A 24 9.12 1.09 8.17
C ASP A 24 10.19 1.61 9.15
N LYS A 25 11.40 1.05 9.10
CA LYS A 25 12.56 1.55 9.85
C LYS A 25 13.22 2.79 9.22
N SER A 26 12.99 3.04 7.93
CA SER A 26 13.55 4.18 7.22
C SER A 26 12.71 5.45 7.38
N SER A 27 13.30 6.61 7.13
CA SER A 27 12.58 7.89 7.01
C SER A 27 11.98 8.12 5.61
N CYS A 28 12.10 7.15 4.70
CA CYS A 28 11.69 7.30 3.31
C CYS A 28 10.35 6.61 3.02
N THR A 29 9.66 7.09 1.98
CA THR A 29 8.48 6.43 1.43
C THR A 29 8.85 5.44 0.33
N CYS A 30 8.03 4.40 0.14
CA CYS A 30 8.24 3.41 -0.90
C CYS A 30 8.13 4.03 -2.30
N GLN A 31 9.17 3.89 -3.11
CA GLN A 31 9.23 4.40 -4.49
C GLN A 31 8.88 3.35 -5.54
N ARG A 32 8.63 2.10 -5.14
CA ARG A 32 8.36 0.99 -6.05
C ARG A 32 6.89 0.99 -6.50
N LYS A 33 6.53 1.92 -7.39
CA LYS A 33 5.16 2.08 -7.93
C LYS A 33 4.58 0.82 -8.61
N LYS A 34 5.43 -0.08 -9.10
CA LYS A 34 5.02 -1.37 -9.71
C LYS A 34 4.63 -2.45 -8.68
N CYS A 35 4.82 -2.20 -7.38
CA CYS A 35 4.46 -3.18 -6.35
C CYS A 35 2.94 -3.24 -6.19
N SER A 36 2.37 -4.45 -6.08
CA SER A 36 0.92 -4.64 -5.89
C SER A 36 0.40 -4.11 -4.55
N LYS A 37 1.29 -3.87 -3.59
CA LYS A 37 1.00 -3.27 -2.28
C LYS A 37 1.33 -1.78 -2.22
N TRP A 38 1.77 -1.18 -3.34
CA TRP A 38 2.02 0.26 -3.40
C TRP A 38 0.70 1.02 -3.47
N ILE A 39 0.59 2.06 -2.66
CA ILE A 39 -0.56 2.98 -2.65
C ILE A 39 -0.04 4.41 -2.56
N GLU A 40 -0.79 5.37 -3.07
CA GLU A 40 -0.45 6.79 -2.99
C GLU A 40 -0.92 7.33 -1.63
N PHE A 41 -0.15 7.05 -0.58
CA PHE A 41 -0.46 7.45 0.79
C PHE A 41 0.83 7.61 1.61
N GLU A 42 1.30 8.85 1.71
CA GLU A 42 2.61 9.15 2.28
C GLU A 42 2.69 8.85 3.78
N GLN A 43 1.60 9.04 4.52
CA GLN A 43 1.53 8.75 5.96
C GLN A 43 1.73 7.24 6.25
N GLY A 44 1.34 6.38 5.30
CA GLY A 44 1.61 4.94 5.31
C GLY A 44 2.85 4.54 4.51
N LYS A 45 3.77 5.47 4.27
CA LYS A 45 5.01 5.27 3.49
C LYS A 45 4.78 4.67 2.10
N ASN A 46 3.64 4.98 1.48
CA ASN A 46 3.20 4.43 0.20
C ASN A 46 3.13 2.89 0.16
N CYS A 47 2.88 2.25 1.31
CA CYS A 47 2.83 0.80 1.43
C CYS A 47 1.59 0.35 2.20
N LEU A 48 0.73 -0.44 1.54
CA LEU A 48 -0.50 -0.96 2.14
C LEU A 48 -0.25 -1.73 3.44
N LEU A 49 0.83 -2.51 3.52
CA LEU A 49 1.14 -3.32 4.70
C LEU A 49 1.47 -2.44 5.92
N ILE A 50 2.28 -1.41 5.73
CA ILE A 50 2.64 -0.44 6.79
C ILE A 50 1.38 0.32 7.21
N THR A 51 0.58 0.80 6.26
CA THR A 51 -0.69 1.48 6.56
C THR A 51 -1.60 0.62 7.43
N THR A 52 -1.77 -0.67 7.12
CA THR A 52 -2.65 -1.55 7.90
C THR A 52 -2.11 -1.91 9.28
N GLN A 53 -0.80 -1.80 9.51
CA GLN A 53 -0.19 -2.04 10.83
C GLN A 53 -0.43 -0.87 11.80
N GLN A 54 -0.66 0.34 11.30
CA GLN A 54 -0.95 1.52 12.13
C GLN A 54 -2.34 1.46 12.80
N GLY A 55 -3.23 0.61 12.28
CA GLY A 55 -4.56 0.39 12.84
C GLY A 55 -5.63 0.22 11.77
N PRO A 56 -6.87 -0.08 12.20
CA PRO A 56 -8.00 -0.17 11.28
C PRO A 56 -8.31 1.20 10.68
N LEU A 57 -8.53 1.23 9.38
CA LEU A 57 -9.02 2.42 8.67
C LEU A 57 -10.53 2.39 8.53
N THR A 58 -11.15 3.55 8.63
CA THR A 58 -12.56 3.73 8.28
C THR A 58 -12.77 3.62 6.77
N LEU A 59 -13.98 3.24 6.34
CA LEU A 59 -14.34 3.19 4.92
C LEU A 59 -14.17 4.54 4.21
N ASN A 60 -14.27 5.65 4.95
CA ASN A 60 -14.05 6.99 4.42
C ASN A 60 -12.56 7.27 4.16
N GLU A 61 -11.68 6.88 5.08
CA GLU A 61 -10.23 7.02 4.92
C GLU A 61 -9.71 6.15 3.76
N ILE A 62 -10.18 4.92 3.66
CA ILE A 62 -9.89 4.04 2.52
C ILE A 62 -10.36 4.70 1.21
N GLY A 63 -11.55 5.30 1.21
CA GLY A 63 -12.05 6.05 0.06
C GLY A 63 -11.10 7.18 -0.35
N LYS A 64 -10.63 7.99 0.61
CA LYS A 64 -9.67 9.08 0.35
C LYS A 64 -8.35 8.56 -0.23
N ILE A 65 -7.81 7.45 0.29
CA ILE A 65 -6.55 6.85 -0.19
C ILE A 65 -6.66 6.40 -1.66
N TYR A 66 -7.79 5.81 -2.04
CA TYR A 66 -7.99 5.27 -3.39
C TYR A 66 -8.70 6.21 -4.36
N GLY A 67 -9.01 7.45 -3.94
CA GLY A 67 -9.78 8.40 -4.76
C GLY A 67 -11.22 7.94 -5.03
N LEU A 68 -11.81 7.19 -4.10
CA LEU A 68 -13.16 6.62 -4.21
C LEU A 68 -14.10 7.23 -3.15
N THR A 69 -15.39 7.28 -3.47
CA THR A 69 -16.40 7.70 -2.48
C THR A 69 -16.57 6.62 -1.40
N ARG A 70 -16.91 7.03 -0.17
CA ARG A 70 -17.26 6.10 0.92
C ARG A 70 -18.30 5.07 0.47
N MET A 71 -19.32 5.50 -0.28
CA MET A 71 -20.36 4.61 -0.79
C MET A 71 -19.82 3.54 -1.73
N ARG A 72 -18.84 3.90 -2.58
CA ARG A 72 -18.21 2.93 -3.47
C ARG A 72 -17.43 1.88 -2.68
N ILE A 73 -16.72 2.28 -1.63
CA ILE A 73 -16.03 1.34 -0.72
C ILE A 73 -17.03 0.41 -0.03
N CYS A 74 -18.14 0.94 0.52
CA CYS A 74 -19.19 0.12 1.13
C CYS A 74 -19.76 -0.94 0.17
N GLN A 75 -19.96 -0.58 -1.11
CA GLN A 75 -20.46 -1.52 -2.11
C GLN A 75 -19.45 -2.65 -2.39
N ILE A 76 -18.16 -2.31 -2.51
CA ILE A 76 -17.08 -3.29 -2.71
C ILE A 76 -17.03 -4.26 -1.53
N GLU A 77 -17.05 -3.73 -0.29
CA GLU A 77 -17.04 -4.52 0.94
C GLU A 77 -18.23 -5.49 1.00
N LYS A 78 -19.45 -5.00 0.75
CA LYS A 78 -20.66 -5.85 0.68
C LYS A 78 -20.52 -6.96 -0.37
N GLY A 79 -19.94 -6.65 -1.53
CA GLY A 79 -19.68 -7.63 -2.58
C GLY A 79 -18.68 -8.71 -2.15
N ILE A 80 -17.63 -8.34 -1.42
CA ILE A 80 -16.65 -9.28 -0.86
C ILE A 80 -17.33 -10.20 0.16
N TYR A 81 -18.09 -9.65 1.12
CA TYR A 81 -18.82 -10.46 2.09
C TYR A 81 -19.79 -11.44 1.41
N GLN A 82 -20.47 -11.01 0.34
CA GLN A 82 -21.35 -11.91 -0.41
C GLN A 82 -20.58 -13.07 -1.05
N LYS A 83 -19.42 -12.79 -1.67
CA LYS A 83 -18.56 -13.84 -2.27
C LYS A 83 -18.09 -14.83 -1.23
N ILE A 84 -17.63 -14.36 -0.08
CA ILE A 84 -17.18 -15.22 1.03
C ILE A 84 -18.35 -16.08 1.55
N ARG A 85 -19.53 -15.48 1.76
CA ARG A 85 -20.74 -16.24 2.17
C ARG A 85 -21.16 -17.30 1.16
N ASN A 86 -21.04 -17.01 -0.13
CA ASN A 86 -21.35 -17.98 -1.18
C ASN A 86 -20.31 -19.10 -1.21
N PHE A 87 -19.02 -18.77 -1.07
CA PHE A 87 -17.94 -19.76 -1.02
C PHE A 87 -18.07 -20.70 0.18
N MET A 88 -18.47 -20.21 1.36
CA MET A 88 -18.67 -21.04 2.56
C MET A 88 -19.92 -21.93 2.51
N ARG A 89 -20.85 -21.70 1.56
CA ARG A 89 -22.08 -22.50 1.39
C ARG A 89 -21.99 -23.53 0.26
N ALA A 90 -20.92 -23.48 -0.54
CA ALA A 90 -20.61 -24.44 -1.59
C ALA A 90 -19.78 -25.60 -1.01
#